data_AF-A0AAU4UKZ5-F1
#
_entry.id   AF-A0AAU4UKZ5-F1
#
_cell.length_a   1.000
_cell.length_b   1.000
_cell.length_c   1.000
_cell.angle_alpha   90.00
_cell.angle_beta   90.00
_cell.angle_gamma   90.00
#
_symmetry.space_group_name_H-M   'P 1'
#
loop_
_entity.id
_entity.type
_entity.pdbx_description
1 polymer ?
#
loop_
_entity_poly.entity_id
_entity_poly.type
_entity_poly.pdbx_seq_one_letter_code
_entity_poly.pdbx_strand_id
1 'polypeptide(L)'
;MPRGSSPKRERQYEHIKESALDRGESEKRAEEIAARTVNKERARAGEAKTAGRTSTQDMSSAKRGGQRSHKGAQGPTYDQLYEEAKRRDVHGRSDMDKEQLKRALGGK
;
A
#
# COMPACT_ATOMS: atom_id res chain seq x y z
N MET A 1 -11.14 5.23 11.19
CA MET A 1 -11.62 4.28 10.16
C MET A 1 -12.40 5.00 9.03
N PRO A 2 -12.31 4.57 7.75
CA PRO A 2 -13.08 5.18 6.65
C PRO A 2 -14.61 4.95 6.77
N ARG A 3 -15.39 6.02 6.58
CA ARG A 3 -16.87 5.98 6.65
C ARG A 3 -17.47 5.05 5.58
N GLY A 4 -18.60 4.42 5.91
CA GLY A 4 -19.34 3.51 5.01
C GLY A 4 -18.62 2.18 4.76
N SER A 5 -17.96 1.63 5.78
CA SER A 5 -17.29 0.34 5.71
C SER A 5 -18.23 -0.76 6.21
N SER A 6 -18.15 -1.96 5.62
CA SER A 6 -18.95 -3.10 6.10
C SER A 6 -18.40 -3.65 7.42
N PRO A 7 -19.18 -4.40 8.22
CA PRO A 7 -18.69 -5.01 9.47
C PRO A 7 -17.45 -5.89 9.29
N LYS A 8 -17.27 -6.47 8.11
CA LYS A 8 -16.05 -7.22 7.74
C LYS A 8 -14.82 -6.32 7.69
N ARG A 9 -14.96 -5.12 7.12
CA ARG A 9 -13.86 -4.15 6.99
C ARG A 9 -13.51 -3.51 8.33
N GLU A 10 -14.50 -3.35 9.22
CA GLU A 10 -14.30 -2.89 10.60
C GLU A 10 -13.40 -3.84 11.38
N ARG A 11 -13.72 -5.14 11.36
CA ARG A 11 -12.86 -6.16 11.99
C ARG A 11 -11.46 -6.22 11.39
N GLN A 12 -11.33 -6.07 10.07
CA GLN A 12 -10.02 -6.01 9.43
C GLN A 12 -9.21 -4.79 9.87
N TYR A 13 -9.85 -3.63 10.00
CA TYR A 13 -9.21 -2.41 10.46
C TYR A 13 -8.64 -2.60 11.87
N GLU A 14 -9.47 -3.05 12.81
CA GLU A 14 -9.05 -3.26 14.21
C GLU A 14 -7.91 -4.28 14.30
N HIS A 15 -8.03 -5.43 13.63
CA HIS A 15 -6.98 -6.44 13.64
C HIS A 15 -5.65 -5.91 13.10
N ILE A 16 -5.67 -5.07 12.05
CA ILE A 16 -4.44 -4.49 11.50
C ILE A 16 -3.88 -3.42 12.43
N LYS A 17 -4.74 -2.60 13.06
CA LYS A 17 -4.34 -1.57 14.04
C LYS A 17 -3.63 -2.25 15.21
N GLU A 18 -4.25 -3.25 15.81
CA GLU A 18 -3.70 -4.04 16.93
C GLU A 18 -2.37 -4.70 16.55
N SER A 19 -2.32 -5.40 15.41
CA SER A 19 -1.07 -6.01 14.93
C SER A 19 0.05 -5.01 14.63
N ALA A 20 -0.26 -3.74 14.37
CA ALA A 20 0.75 -2.69 14.19
C ALA A 20 1.22 -2.13 15.54
N LEU A 21 0.30 -1.94 16.49
CA LEU A 21 0.62 -1.56 17.87
C LEU A 21 1.52 -2.60 18.54
N ASP A 22 1.21 -3.89 18.40
CA ASP A 22 2.00 -4.99 18.97
C ASP A 22 3.43 -5.04 18.42
N ARG A 23 3.64 -4.53 17.20
CA ARG A 23 4.96 -4.40 16.58
C ARG A 23 5.71 -3.13 17.01
N GLY A 24 5.13 -2.34 17.91
CA GLY A 24 5.73 -1.12 18.46
C GLY A 24 5.48 0.15 17.65
N GLU A 25 4.53 0.13 16.71
CA GLU A 25 4.14 1.36 16.00
C GLU A 25 3.32 2.28 16.92
N SER A 26 3.43 3.60 16.72
CA SER A 26 2.58 4.55 17.44
C SER A 26 1.12 4.41 17.04
N GLU A 27 0.18 4.74 17.94
CA GLU A 27 -1.25 4.61 17.66
C GLU A 27 -1.67 5.31 16.37
N LYS A 28 -1.24 6.57 16.20
CA LYS A 28 -1.52 7.35 14.99
C LYS A 28 -1.03 6.63 13.72
N ARG A 29 0.15 6.00 13.80
CA ARG A 29 0.72 5.28 12.67
C ARG A 29 0.01 3.94 12.42
N ALA A 30 -0.35 3.22 13.48
CA ALA A 30 -1.13 1.99 13.39
C ALA A 30 -2.49 2.22 12.72
N GLU A 31 -3.19 3.29 13.11
CA GLU A 31 -4.46 3.71 12.49
C GLU A 31 -4.29 4.05 11.00
N GLU A 32 -3.23 4.77 10.65
CA GLU A 32 -2.91 5.10 9.26
C GLU A 32 -2.65 3.84 8.42
N ILE A 33 -1.89 2.88 8.96
CA ILE A 33 -1.60 1.59 8.32
C ILE A 33 -2.90 0.80 8.12
N ALA A 34 -3.73 0.69 9.15
CA ALA A 34 -5.01 0.00 9.10
C ALA A 34 -5.95 0.64 8.06
N ALA A 35 -6.10 1.96 8.11
CA ALA A 35 -6.95 2.70 7.18
C ALA A 35 -6.51 2.52 5.72
N ARG A 36 -5.20 2.65 5.44
CA ARG A 36 -4.66 2.48 4.09
C ARG A 36 -4.84 1.06 3.57
N THR A 37 -4.61 0.07 4.42
CA THR A 37 -4.75 -1.33 4.03
C THR A 37 -6.20 -1.67 3.69
N VAL A 38 -7.14 -1.28 4.56
CA VAL A 38 -8.57 -1.50 4.32
C VAL A 38 -9.09 -0.73 3.11
N ASN A 39 -8.68 0.53 2.93
CA ASN A 39 -9.07 1.32 1.75
C ASN A 39 -8.60 0.68 0.44
N LYS A 40 -7.38 0.12 0.41
CA LYS A 40 -6.89 -0.61 -0.77
C LYS A 40 -7.75 -1.83 -1.06
N GLU A 41 -8.07 -2.63 -0.04
CA GLU A 41 -8.93 -3.81 -0.22
C GLU A 41 -10.36 -3.45 -0.64
N ARG A 42 -10.92 -2.35 -0.11
CA ARG A 42 -12.21 -1.82 -0.56
C ARG A 42 -12.17 -1.41 -2.04
N ALA A 43 -11.12 -0.70 -2.46
CA ALA A 43 -10.97 -0.29 -3.85
C ALA A 43 -10.84 -1.47 -4.80
N ARG A 44 -10.12 -2.54 -4.41
CA ARG A 44 -10.04 -3.78 -5.19
C ARG A 44 -11.36 -4.52 -5.31
N ALA A 45 -12.15 -4.52 -4.23
CA ALA A 45 -13.44 -5.20 -4.17
C ALA A 45 -14.59 -4.38 -4.79
N GLY A 46 -14.33 -3.17 -5.30
CA GLY A 46 -15.37 -2.27 -5.82
C GLY A 46 -16.24 -1.63 -4.73
N GLU A 47 -15.86 -1.74 -3.46
CA GLU A 47 -16.58 -1.18 -2.30
C GLU A 47 -16.22 0.30 -2.03
N ALA A 48 -15.27 0.85 -2.77
CA ALA A 48 -14.85 2.24 -2.64
C ALA A 48 -15.51 3.11 -3.70
N LYS A 49 -15.99 4.30 -3.30
CA LYS A 49 -16.55 5.30 -4.24
C LYS A 49 -15.52 5.79 -5.26
N THR A 50 -14.24 5.81 -4.86
CA THR A 50 -13.12 6.22 -5.69
C THR A 50 -12.03 5.15 -5.64
N ALA A 51 -11.38 4.91 -6.78
CA ALA A 51 -10.31 3.94 -6.88
C ALA A 51 -9.23 4.44 -7.84
N GLY A 52 -7.97 4.46 -7.36
CA GLY A 52 -6.81 4.73 -8.22
C GLY A 52 -6.29 3.45 -8.88
N ARG A 53 -5.50 3.60 -9.96
CA ARG A 53 -4.86 2.48 -10.66
C ARG A 53 -4.02 1.59 -9.73
N THR A 54 -3.20 2.18 -8.87
CA THR A 54 -2.39 1.42 -7.87
C THR A 54 -3.21 0.75 -6.78
N SER A 55 -4.46 1.15 -6.58
CA SER A 55 -5.31 0.50 -5.58
C SER A 55 -5.90 -0.79 -6.16
N THR A 56 -6.22 -0.79 -7.46
CA THR A 56 -6.90 -1.88 -8.16
C THR A 56 -5.95 -2.83 -8.89
N GLN A 57 -4.96 -2.30 -9.62
CA GLN A 57 -4.11 -3.05 -10.54
C GLN A 57 -2.78 -3.54 -9.93
N ASP A 58 -2.19 -2.79 -8.99
CA ASP A 58 -0.95 -3.21 -8.29
C ASP A 58 -1.17 -4.49 -7.48
N MET A 59 -0.12 -5.10 -6.95
CA MET A 59 -0.25 -6.25 -6.05
C MET A 59 -1.07 -5.93 -4.79
N SER A 60 -1.93 -6.86 -4.37
CA SER A 60 -2.69 -6.72 -3.12
C SER A 60 -1.77 -6.71 -1.91
N SER A 61 -2.24 -6.09 -0.82
CA SER A 61 -1.46 -6.00 0.42
C SER A 61 -1.17 -7.39 0.98
N ALA A 62 -2.14 -8.31 0.92
CA ALA A 62 -1.97 -9.69 1.36
C ALA A 62 -0.95 -10.48 0.51
N LYS A 63 -1.05 -10.42 -0.83
CA LYS A 63 -0.10 -11.12 -1.72
C LYS A 63 1.32 -10.61 -1.51
N ARG A 64 1.47 -9.28 -1.38
CA ARG A 64 2.75 -8.64 -1.08
C ARG A 64 3.31 -9.10 0.27
N GLY A 65 2.46 -9.17 1.30
CA GLY A 65 2.84 -9.67 2.63
C GLY A 65 3.37 -11.11 2.56
N GLY A 66 2.59 -12.01 1.96
CA GLY A 66 2.96 -13.43 1.84
C GLY A 66 4.26 -13.67 1.06
N GLN A 67 4.49 -12.94 -0.03
CA GLN A 67 5.75 -13.05 -0.80
C GLN A 67 6.99 -12.55 -0.05
N ARG A 68 6.80 -11.70 0.97
CA ARG A 68 7.87 -11.07 1.76
C ARG A 68 8.07 -11.72 3.12
N SER A 69 7.22 -12.70 3.47
CA SER A 69 7.37 -13.46 4.71
C SER A 69 8.79 -14.01 4.83
N HIS A 70 9.39 -13.84 6.02
CA HIS A 70 10.76 -14.26 6.35
C HIS A 70 11.90 -13.58 5.57
N LYS A 71 11.61 -12.59 4.71
CA LYS A 71 12.61 -11.90 3.88
C LYS A 71 12.84 -10.44 4.26
N GLY A 72 12.21 -9.97 5.34
CA GLY A 72 12.29 -8.59 5.81
C GLY A 72 11.59 -7.57 4.90
N ALA A 73 11.86 -6.28 5.13
CA ALA A 73 11.22 -5.19 4.40
C ALA A 73 11.85 -5.00 3.00
N GLN A 74 11.07 -5.24 1.93
CA GLN A 74 11.55 -5.13 0.54
C GLN A 74 11.18 -3.81 -0.18
N GLY A 75 10.85 -2.76 0.55
CA GLY A 75 10.53 -1.43 -0.01
C GLY A 75 9.26 -1.39 -0.90
N PRO A 76 9.08 -0.32 -1.70
CA PRO A 76 7.91 -0.14 -2.58
C PRO A 76 7.81 -1.16 -3.73
N THR A 77 6.62 -1.29 -4.33
CA THR A 77 6.42 -2.07 -5.57
C THR A 77 6.74 -1.25 -6.81
N TYR A 78 6.89 -1.92 -7.96
CA TYR A 78 7.10 -1.25 -9.25
C TYR A 78 6.02 -0.18 -9.51
N ASP A 79 4.74 -0.53 -9.42
CA ASP A 79 3.65 0.42 -9.68
C ASP A 79 3.64 1.62 -8.73
N GLN A 80 4.07 1.41 -7.48
CA GLN A 80 4.21 2.50 -6.51
C GLN A 80 5.33 3.46 -6.91
N LEU A 81 6.47 2.93 -7.33
CA LEU A 81 7.59 3.73 -7.82
C LEU A 81 7.23 4.41 -9.14
N TYR A 82 6.55 3.72 -10.05
CA TYR A 82 6.11 4.27 -11.32
C TYR A 82 5.17 5.47 -11.13
N GLU A 83 4.20 5.37 -10.22
CA GLU A 83 3.25 6.45 -9.95
C GLU A 83 3.86 7.58 -9.14
N GLU A 84 4.88 7.29 -8.33
CA GLU A 84 5.70 8.34 -7.72
C GLU A 84 6.56 9.07 -8.76
N ALA A 85 7.22 8.34 -9.65
CA ALA A 85 7.99 8.90 -10.76
C ALA A 85 7.11 9.75 -11.68
N LYS A 86 5.88 9.30 -11.94
CA LYS A 86 4.87 10.08 -12.68
C LYS A 86 4.51 11.38 -11.98
N ARG A 87 4.28 11.35 -10.65
CA ARG A 87 3.95 12.55 -9.86
C ARG A 87 5.10 13.55 -9.79
N ARG A 88 6.35 13.07 -9.84
CA ARG A 88 7.56 13.90 -9.85
C ARG A 88 8.03 14.27 -11.26
N ASP A 89 7.24 13.95 -12.28
CA ASP A 89 7.54 14.20 -13.69
C ASP A 89 8.90 13.67 -14.17
N VAL A 90 9.27 12.48 -13.68
CA VAL A 90 10.47 11.78 -14.13
C VAL A 90 10.27 11.33 -15.58
N HIS A 91 11.13 11.84 -16.46
CA HIS A 91 11.16 11.50 -17.88
C HIS A 91 11.77 10.10 -18.08
N GLY A 92 11.27 9.34 -19.06
CA GLY A 92 11.71 7.96 -19.32
C GLY A 92 11.24 6.92 -18.29
N ARG A 93 10.40 7.30 -17.32
CA ARG A 93 9.87 6.39 -16.27
C ARG A 93 9.18 5.13 -16.80
N SER A 94 8.64 5.16 -18.01
CA SER A 94 7.98 4.02 -18.68
C SER A 94 8.96 2.94 -19.10
N ASP A 95 10.19 3.33 -19.39
CA ASP A 95 11.24 2.44 -19.88
C ASP A 95 12.12 1.93 -18.72
N MET A 96 11.92 2.49 -17.53
CA MET A 96 12.65 2.11 -16.32
C MET A 96 12.07 0.85 -15.67
N ASP A 97 12.95 -0.04 -15.22
CA ASP A 97 12.61 -1.13 -14.33
C ASP A 97 12.45 -0.66 -12.86
N LYS A 98 12.15 -1.59 -11.95
CA LYS A 98 11.93 -1.28 -10.53
C LYS A 98 13.16 -0.64 -9.87
N GLU A 99 14.37 -1.11 -10.18
CA GLU A 99 15.60 -0.61 -9.57
C GLU A 99 15.98 0.76 -10.13
N GLN A 100 15.81 0.94 -11.44
CA GLN A 100 16.00 2.21 -12.12
C GLN A 100 15.03 3.28 -11.61
N LEU A 101 13.74 2.95 -11.45
CA LEU A 101 12.76 3.86 -10.84
C LEU A 101 13.13 4.23 -9.40
N LYS A 102 13.57 3.25 -8.59
CA LYS A 102 14.02 3.50 -7.22
C LYS A 102 15.19 4.48 -7.20
N ARG A 103 16.19 4.27 -8.07
CA ARG A 103 17.37 5.13 -8.19
C ARG A 103 17.01 6.55 -8.67
N ALA A 104 16.16 6.66 -9.69
CA ALA A 104 15.69 7.94 -10.22
C ALA A 104 14.92 8.77 -9.18
N LEU A 105 14.24 8.11 -8.24
CA LEU A 105 13.54 8.75 -7.12
C LEU A 105 14.44 9.09 -5.92
N GLY A 106 15.74 8.81 -6.00
CA GLY A 106 16.70 9.03 -4.92
C GLY A 106 16.72 7.94 -3.85
N GLY A 107 16.09 6.79 -4.12
CA GLY A 107 16.15 5.63 -3.25
C GLY A 107 17.49 4.89 -3.38
N LYS A 108 18.19 4.73 -2.25
CA LYS A 108 19.33 3.81 -2.12
C LYS A 108 18.83 2.38 -1.99
#